data_AF-A0A7S3B669-F1
#
_entry.id   AF-A0A7S3B669-F1
#
_cell.length_a   1.000
_cell.length_b   1.000
_cell.length_c   1.000
_cell.angle_alpha   90.00
_cell.angle_beta   90.00
_cell.angle_gamma   90.00
#
_symmetry.space_group_name_H-M   'P 1'
#
loop_
_entity.id
_entity.type
_entity.pdbx_description
1 polymer ?
#
loop_
_entity_poly.entity_id
_entity_poly.type
_entity_poly.pdbx_seq_one_letter_code
_entity_poly.pdbx_strand_id
1 'polypeptide(L)'
;MDGEGWSYTPSQTHALTGLYRSTYADDLRGLDAAFHCDVNVDAGDVECADESIGLVFDFAGWALCPTGTWMHGMYRSSDHGLNALESLSCCGMRQRSARRWGKCVDVDIGRVWDDQANVLCPAGMALVGMYRSSANGLSGIESLRCCEVAGTPSGAIASIPVSILRPWEQVFSDWEIGFDSRGWQGCGKINRGIAGIYVNQATSGLSTVRGVPCRALNADESGILCQTLDISLSFDTEGWANCPQGTYVEGMYRADCDEIFCLERLNCCGSRGA
;
A
#
# COMPACT_ATOMS: atom_id res chain seq x y z
N MET A 1 5.56 6.71 -9.79
CA MET A 1 4.86 7.86 -10.46
C MET A 1 5.66 8.22 -11.70
N ASP A 2 5.69 7.31 -12.66
CA ASP A 2 6.84 7.24 -13.59
C ASP A 2 6.67 8.16 -14.80
N GLY A 3 5.44 8.61 -15.05
CA GLY A 3 5.07 9.55 -16.11
C GLY A 3 4.52 10.86 -15.56
N GLU A 4 4.47 11.87 -16.43
CA GLU A 4 3.72 13.10 -16.17
C GLU A 4 2.23 12.76 -16.07
N GLY A 5 1.52 13.43 -15.17
CA GLY A 5 0.08 13.30 -15.05
C GLY A 5 -0.39 12.90 -13.66
N TRP A 6 -1.65 12.54 -13.60
CA TRP A 6 -2.33 12.11 -12.38
C TRP A 6 -2.11 10.62 -12.11
N SER A 7 -1.82 10.32 -10.85
CA SER A 7 -1.94 8.97 -10.28
C SER A 7 -3.06 8.99 -9.23
N TYR A 8 -4.08 8.15 -9.40
CA TYR A 8 -5.26 8.08 -8.54
C TYR A 8 -5.36 6.72 -7.84
N THR A 9 -6.05 6.68 -6.69
CA THR A 9 -6.57 5.42 -6.15
C THR A 9 -7.68 4.87 -7.06
N PRO A 10 -8.04 3.56 -6.94
CA PRO A 10 -9.04 2.94 -7.82
C PRO A 10 -10.45 3.57 -7.77
N SER A 11 -10.78 4.31 -6.71
CA SER A 11 -12.10 4.92 -6.50
C SER A 11 -11.97 6.21 -5.70
N GLN A 12 -12.90 7.14 -5.91
CA GLN A 12 -13.03 8.38 -5.13
C GLN A 12 -13.31 8.11 -3.64
N THR A 13 -13.89 6.94 -3.33
CA THR A 13 -14.10 6.47 -1.95
C THR A 13 -12.83 5.93 -1.30
N HIS A 14 -11.74 5.77 -2.05
CA HIS A 14 -10.48 5.26 -1.52
C HIS A 14 -9.56 6.40 -1.11
N ALA A 15 -9.22 6.44 0.17
CA ALA A 15 -8.23 7.36 0.72
C ALA A 15 -6.83 6.72 0.67
N LEU A 16 -5.83 7.52 0.33
CA LEU A 16 -4.44 7.15 0.56
C LEU A 16 -4.19 6.98 2.06
N THR A 17 -3.36 6.00 2.43
CA THR A 17 -3.00 5.68 3.81
C THR A 17 -1.51 5.53 4.01
N GLY A 18 -0.71 5.78 2.97
CA GLY A 18 0.73 5.66 3.04
C GLY A 18 1.35 5.67 1.66
N LEU A 19 2.68 5.66 1.62
CA LEU A 19 3.48 5.74 0.41
C LEU A 19 4.53 4.64 0.40
N TYR A 20 4.79 4.13 -0.80
CA TYR A 20 5.84 3.15 -1.08
C TYR A 20 6.93 3.83 -1.92
N ARG A 21 8.16 3.72 -1.44
CA ARG A 21 9.35 4.25 -2.10
C ARG A 21 10.21 3.09 -2.58
N SER A 22 10.42 3.00 -3.89
CA SER A 22 11.32 2.00 -4.47
C SER A 22 12.78 2.41 -4.32
N THR A 23 13.69 1.46 -4.53
CA THR A 23 15.13 1.72 -4.51
C THR A 23 15.65 2.34 -5.81
N TYR A 24 14.78 2.44 -6.83
CA TYR A 24 15.08 2.82 -8.20
C TYR A 24 15.61 4.27 -8.36
N ALA A 25 15.05 5.24 -7.64
CA ALA A 25 15.44 6.65 -7.73
C ALA A 25 15.19 7.41 -6.43
N ASP A 26 15.97 8.46 -6.16
CA ASP A 26 15.75 9.44 -5.07
C ASP A 26 14.91 10.65 -5.55
N ASP A 27 14.12 10.48 -6.60
CA ASP A 27 13.25 11.52 -7.16
C ASP A 27 11.82 10.96 -7.30
N LEU A 28 10.85 11.72 -7.82
CA LEU A 28 9.44 11.28 -7.85
C LEU A 28 9.19 9.97 -8.61
N ARG A 29 10.13 9.49 -9.43
CA ARG A 29 10.06 8.16 -10.05
C ARG A 29 10.26 7.04 -9.03
N GLY A 30 10.92 7.32 -7.92
CA GLY A 30 11.04 6.41 -6.78
C GLY A 30 9.74 6.29 -5.96
N LEU A 31 8.76 7.18 -6.15
CA LEU A 31 7.45 7.08 -5.50
C LEU A 31 6.57 6.12 -6.32
N ASP A 32 6.81 4.83 -6.18
CA ASP A 32 6.35 3.81 -7.12
C ASP A 32 4.91 3.35 -6.84
N ALA A 33 4.50 3.30 -5.57
CA ALA A 33 3.14 2.93 -5.19
C ALA A 33 2.64 3.72 -3.97
N ALA A 34 1.34 3.58 -3.70
CA ALA A 34 0.72 4.15 -2.51
C ALA A 34 -0.26 3.15 -1.90
N PHE A 35 -0.37 3.19 -0.57
CA PHE A 35 -1.32 2.40 0.17
C PHE A 35 -2.66 3.12 0.20
N HIS A 36 -3.76 2.39 0.16
CA HIS A 36 -5.09 2.98 0.23
C HIS A 36 -6.09 2.07 0.96
N CYS A 37 -7.18 2.68 1.44
CA CYS A 37 -8.33 1.97 1.98
C CYS A 37 -9.64 2.60 1.50
N ASP A 38 -10.70 1.81 1.45
CA ASP A 38 -12.05 2.33 1.26
C ASP A 38 -12.52 3.00 2.56
N VAL A 39 -12.97 4.25 2.46
CA VAL A 39 -13.52 5.01 3.59
C VAL A 39 -14.98 4.65 3.87
N ASN A 40 -15.54 3.61 3.22
CA ASN A 40 -16.86 3.04 3.53
C ASN A 40 -17.99 4.10 3.49
N VAL A 41 -18.01 4.89 2.42
CA VAL A 41 -19.05 5.85 2.09
C VAL A 41 -19.59 5.56 0.69
N ASP A 42 -20.84 5.94 0.43
CA ASP A 42 -21.42 5.79 -0.89
C ASP A 42 -20.72 6.73 -1.89
N ALA A 43 -20.30 6.20 -3.04
CA ALA A 43 -19.60 6.97 -4.06
C ALA A 43 -20.41 8.18 -4.57
N GLY A 44 -21.75 8.10 -4.54
CA GLY A 44 -22.63 9.22 -4.91
C GLY A 44 -22.62 10.39 -3.92
N ASP A 45 -22.13 10.17 -2.70
CA ASP A 45 -21.98 11.18 -1.66
C ASP A 45 -20.58 11.76 -1.59
N VAL A 46 -19.67 11.38 -2.50
CA VAL A 46 -18.30 11.88 -2.57
C VAL A 46 -18.16 12.93 -3.67
N GLU A 47 -17.38 13.97 -3.39
CA GLU A 47 -16.95 14.96 -4.37
C GLU A 47 -15.46 15.23 -4.19
N CYS A 48 -14.74 15.32 -5.30
CA CYS A 48 -13.31 15.56 -5.34
C CYS A 48 -13.00 16.94 -5.91
N ALA A 49 -11.93 17.55 -5.42
CA ALA A 49 -11.38 18.79 -5.92
C ALA A 49 -9.85 18.69 -5.93
N ASP A 50 -9.23 19.30 -6.92
CA ASP A 50 -7.78 19.32 -7.05
C ASP A 50 -7.23 20.59 -6.38
N GLU A 51 -6.27 20.41 -5.50
CA GLU A 51 -5.55 21.48 -4.84
C GLU A 51 -4.16 21.63 -5.45
N SER A 52 -3.83 22.84 -5.90
CA SER A 52 -2.48 23.16 -6.34
C SER A 52 -1.58 23.36 -5.12
N ILE A 53 -0.46 22.64 -5.11
CA ILE A 53 0.52 22.62 -4.03
C ILE A 53 1.93 23.01 -4.47
N GLY A 54 2.19 23.20 -5.77
CA GLY A 54 3.52 23.50 -6.32
C GLY A 54 4.23 24.64 -5.57
N LEU A 55 3.55 25.77 -5.34
CA LEU A 55 4.11 26.89 -4.57
C LEU A 55 4.52 26.53 -3.13
N VAL A 56 3.84 25.59 -2.48
CA VAL A 56 4.17 25.16 -1.12
C VAL A 56 5.26 24.09 -1.14
N PHE A 57 5.27 23.26 -2.17
CA PHE A 57 6.28 22.22 -2.37
C PHE A 57 7.59 22.75 -2.94
N ASP A 58 7.65 24.00 -3.41
CA ASP A 58 8.89 24.66 -3.88
C ASP A 58 9.77 25.25 -2.75
N PHE A 59 9.19 25.62 -1.61
CA PHE A 59 9.89 26.39 -0.55
C PHE A 59 9.98 25.70 0.82
N ALA A 60 9.57 24.42 0.90
CA ALA A 60 9.31 23.66 2.13
C ALA A 60 8.03 24.08 2.85
N GLY A 61 7.26 23.10 3.33
CA GLY A 61 5.95 23.36 3.92
C GLY A 61 5.00 22.18 3.86
N TRP A 62 3.81 22.40 4.43
CA TRP A 62 2.72 21.45 4.44
C TRP A 62 1.85 21.61 3.19
N ALA A 63 1.85 20.59 2.32
CA ALA A 63 0.82 20.42 1.31
C ALA A 63 -0.35 19.64 1.94
N LEU A 64 -1.47 20.31 2.17
CA LEU A 64 -2.64 19.71 2.81
C LEU A 64 -3.84 19.74 1.85
N CYS A 65 -4.60 18.66 1.88
CA CYS A 65 -5.98 18.69 1.40
C CYS A 65 -6.84 19.64 2.25
N PRO A 66 -7.97 20.14 1.71
CA PRO A 66 -8.90 20.96 2.47
C PRO A 66 -9.43 20.21 3.69
N THR A 67 -9.85 20.95 4.72
CA THR A 67 -10.32 20.31 5.95
C THR A 67 -11.48 19.35 5.69
N GLY A 68 -11.38 18.14 6.24
CA GLY A 68 -12.39 17.10 6.13
C GLY A 68 -12.39 16.31 4.83
N THR A 69 -11.39 16.50 3.96
CA THR A 69 -11.16 15.67 2.78
C THR A 69 -9.92 14.78 2.97
N TRP A 70 -9.76 13.79 2.11
CA TRP A 70 -8.63 12.84 2.07
C TRP A 70 -7.92 12.90 0.72
N MET A 71 -6.65 12.52 0.72
CA MET A 71 -5.89 12.40 -0.54
C MET A 71 -6.39 11.18 -1.33
N HIS A 72 -6.75 11.41 -2.58
CA HIS A 72 -7.20 10.42 -3.56
C HIS A 72 -6.20 10.26 -4.71
N GLY A 73 -5.49 11.33 -5.05
CA GLY A 73 -4.50 11.30 -6.11
C GLY A 73 -3.46 12.38 -5.97
N MET A 74 -2.42 12.27 -6.80
CA MET A 74 -1.31 13.18 -6.87
C MET A 74 -0.95 13.43 -8.34
N TYR A 75 -0.66 14.68 -8.69
CA TYR A 75 -0.24 15.07 -10.02
C TYR A 75 1.23 15.45 -10.02
N ARG A 76 1.97 14.89 -10.98
CA ARG A 76 3.34 15.27 -11.27
C ARG A 76 3.43 15.97 -12.63
N SER A 77 4.18 17.07 -12.69
CA SER A 77 4.57 17.71 -13.96
C SER A 77 5.67 16.91 -14.68
N SER A 78 6.25 17.43 -15.77
CA SER A 78 7.21 16.67 -16.58
C SER A 78 8.56 16.42 -15.89
N ASP A 79 8.94 17.23 -14.90
CA ASP A 79 10.21 17.13 -14.16
C ASP A 79 10.18 16.01 -13.11
N HIS A 80 11.34 15.46 -12.77
CA HIS A 80 11.50 14.32 -11.88
C HIS A 80 11.75 14.72 -10.42
N GLY A 81 12.24 15.94 -10.17
CA GLY A 81 12.49 16.42 -8.81
C GLY A 81 11.23 16.46 -7.94
N LEU A 82 11.39 16.43 -6.61
CA LEU A 82 10.25 16.47 -5.69
C LEU A 82 9.37 17.72 -5.87
N ASN A 83 9.93 18.81 -6.40
CA ASN A 83 9.20 20.05 -6.70
C ASN A 83 8.22 19.91 -7.86
N ALA A 84 8.35 18.86 -8.68
CA ALA A 84 7.41 18.58 -9.75
C ALA A 84 6.08 18.01 -9.27
N LEU A 85 5.89 17.82 -7.96
CA LEU A 85 4.61 17.44 -7.37
C LEU A 85 3.72 18.70 -7.25
N GLU A 86 2.86 18.92 -8.24
CA GLU A 86 2.17 20.20 -8.39
C GLU A 86 0.79 20.24 -7.75
N SER A 87 0.11 19.10 -7.65
CA SER A 87 -1.28 19.07 -7.18
C SER A 87 -1.62 17.79 -6.43
N LEU A 88 -2.55 17.91 -5.49
CA LEU A 88 -3.23 16.79 -4.83
C LEU A 88 -4.68 16.75 -5.29
N SER A 89 -5.22 15.56 -5.53
CA SER A 89 -6.67 15.38 -5.71
C SER A 89 -7.25 14.96 -4.37
N CYS A 90 -8.18 15.76 -3.87
CA CYS A 90 -8.72 15.65 -2.52
C CYS A 90 -10.21 15.38 -2.56
N CYS A 91 -10.63 14.23 -2.06
CA CYS A 91 -12.03 13.80 -2.05
C CYS A 91 -12.64 13.92 -0.65
N GLY A 92 -13.93 14.22 -0.58
CA GLY A 92 -14.66 14.27 0.68
C GLY A 92 -16.15 14.23 0.48
N MET A 93 -16.90 14.17 1.57
CA MET A 93 -18.36 14.20 1.52
C MET A 93 -18.84 15.42 0.73
N ARG A 94 -19.68 15.21 -0.29
CA ARG A 94 -20.29 16.26 -1.11
C ARG A 94 -21.04 17.26 -0.25
N GLN A 95 -21.67 16.80 0.83
CA GLN A 95 -22.18 17.68 1.87
C GLN A 95 -21.01 18.29 2.67
N ARG A 96 -20.67 19.55 2.38
CA ARG A 96 -19.56 20.26 3.03
C ARG A 96 -19.69 20.33 4.56
N SER A 97 -20.90 20.36 5.12
CA SER A 97 -21.14 20.32 6.57
C SER A 97 -20.72 19.00 7.22
N ALA A 98 -20.59 17.92 6.44
CA ALA A 98 -20.08 16.63 6.90
C ALA A 98 -18.55 16.51 6.77
N ARG A 99 -17.88 17.45 6.08
CA ARG A 99 -16.42 17.49 5.98
C ARG A 99 -15.82 18.00 7.27
N ARG A 100 -15.29 17.08 8.06
CA ARG A 100 -14.47 17.37 9.24
C ARG A 100 -13.41 16.31 9.39
N TRP A 101 -12.19 16.74 9.70
CA TRP A 101 -11.21 15.81 10.25
C TRP A 101 -11.59 15.50 11.69
N GLY A 102 -11.48 14.24 12.08
CA GLY A 102 -11.52 13.81 13.48
C GLY A 102 -10.16 14.02 14.13
N LYS A 103 -9.64 13.00 14.83
CA LYS A 103 -8.29 13.07 15.37
C LYS A 103 -7.25 13.11 14.23
N CYS A 104 -6.26 13.98 14.35
CA CYS A 104 -5.11 14.05 13.46
C CYS A 104 -3.81 13.76 14.20
N VAL A 105 -2.82 13.24 13.48
CA VAL A 105 -1.45 13.03 13.92
C VAL A 105 -0.50 13.30 12.78
N ASP A 106 0.58 13.99 13.07
CA ASP A 106 1.70 14.17 12.15
C ASP A 106 2.71 13.05 12.44
N VAL A 107 2.93 12.19 11.46
CA VAL A 107 3.88 11.07 11.54
C VAL A 107 5.20 11.54 10.97
N ASP A 108 6.23 11.62 11.81
CA ASP A 108 7.61 11.81 11.36
C ASP A 108 8.07 10.54 10.65
N ILE A 109 8.44 10.69 9.39
CA ILE A 109 8.88 9.60 8.53
C ILE A 109 10.32 9.75 8.05
N GLY A 110 11.00 10.87 8.31
CA GLY A 110 12.26 11.22 7.65
C GLY A 110 13.28 10.08 7.62
N ARG A 111 13.59 9.50 8.78
CA ARG A 111 14.55 8.38 8.87
C ARG A 111 14.07 7.12 8.14
N VAL A 112 12.80 6.76 8.28
CA VAL A 112 12.24 5.53 7.68
C VAL A 112 12.14 5.68 6.17
N TRP A 113 11.77 6.87 5.71
CA TRP A 113 11.62 7.22 4.31
C TRP A 113 12.96 7.34 3.59
N ASP A 114 13.98 7.84 4.27
CA ASP A 114 15.37 7.90 3.78
C ASP A 114 15.98 6.51 3.63
N ASP A 115 15.65 5.58 4.53
CA ASP A 115 16.04 4.16 4.44
C ASP A 115 15.23 3.39 3.37
N GLN A 116 14.51 4.09 2.48
CA GLN A 116 13.71 3.54 1.39
C GLN A 116 12.64 2.54 1.87
N ALA A 117 12.11 2.76 3.08
CA ALA A 117 11.06 1.93 3.65
C ALA A 117 9.67 2.55 3.48
N ASN A 118 8.66 1.69 3.56
CA ASN A 118 7.26 2.06 3.46
C ASN A 118 6.84 2.92 4.64
N VAL A 119 6.04 3.93 4.35
CA VAL A 119 5.49 4.83 5.36
C VAL A 119 3.97 4.73 5.35
N LEU A 120 3.38 4.57 6.53
CA LEU A 120 1.96 4.34 6.70
C LEU A 120 1.40 5.31 7.74
N CYS A 121 0.19 5.77 7.48
CA CYS A 121 -0.66 6.37 8.49
C CYS A 121 -1.07 5.32 9.54
N PRO A 122 -1.33 5.76 10.79
CA PRO A 122 -1.87 4.87 11.80
C PRO A 122 -3.19 4.24 11.36
N ALA A 123 -3.49 3.06 11.91
CA ALA A 123 -4.71 2.33 11.60
C ALA A 123 -5.96 3.20 11.77
N GLY A 124 -6.85 3.18 10.77
CA GLY A 124 -8.09 3.95 10.77
C GLY A 124 -7.92 5.43 10.36
N MET A 125 -6.73 5.87 9.95
CA MET A 125 -6.49 7.24 9.52
C MET A 125 -6.13 7.31 8.03
N ALA A 126 -6.67 8.32 7.35
CA ALA A 126 -6.35 8.67 5.98
C ALA A 126 -5.18 9.65 5.94
N LEU A 127 -4.35 9.53 4.91
CA LEU A 127 -3.37 10.55 4.54
C LEU A 127 -4.12 11.76 3.99
N VAL A 128 -3.89 12.92 4.60
CA VAL A 128 -4.53 14.19 4.19
C VAL A 128 -3.52 15.26 3.79
N GLY A 129 -2.23 14.96 3.92
CA GLY A 129 -1.19 15.86 3.46
C GLY A 129 0.21 15.38 3.82
N MET A 130 1.20 16.09 3.30
CA MET A 130 2.61 15.78 3.43
C MET A 130 3.40 17.04 3.73
N TYR A 131 4.39 16.91 4.60
CA TYR A 131 5.35 17.96 4.87
C TYR A 131 6.63 17.72 4.08
N ARG A 132 7.07 18.76 3.40
CA ARG A 132 8.33 18.79 2.69
C ARG A 132 9.35 19.67 3.40
N SER A 133 10.60 19.21 3.51
CA SER A 133 11.78 20.00 3.86
C SER A 133 12.35 20.74 2.63
N SER A 134 13.52 21.37 2.78
CA SER A 134 14.20 22.06 1.69
C SER A 134 15.01 21.14 0.78
N ALA A 135 14.99 19.81 1.01
CA ALA A 135 15.69 18.85 0.16
C ALA A 135 14.97 18.68 -1.20
N ASN A 136 15.73 18.31 -2.23
CA ASN A 136 15.24 18.20 -3.62
C ASN A 136 14.82 16.79 -4.02
N GLY A 137 15.36 15.77 -3.33
CA GLY A 137 15.01 14.37 -3.53
C GLY A 137 13.80 13.94 -2.71
N LEU A 138 13.37 12.69 -2.86
CA LEU A 138 12.26 12.10 -2.10
C LEU A 138 12.48 12.14 -0.59
N SER A 139 13.74 12.06 -0.14
CA SER A 139 14.14 12.31 1.24
C SER A 139 13.58 13.61 1.82
N GLY A 140 13.25 14.58 0.97
CA GLY A 140 12.60 15.81 1.39
C GLY A 140 11.19 15.64 1.94
N ILE A 141 10.54 14.49 1.83
CA ILE A 141 9.26 14.23 2.50
C ILE A 141 9.54 13.69 3.91
N GLU A 142 9.37 14.56 4.92
CA GLU A 142 9.77 14.26 6.29
C GLU A 142 8.59 13.89 7.18
N SER A 143 7.37 14.27 6.81
CA SER A 143 6.20 13.95 7.62
C SER A 143 4.93 13.76 6.81
N LEU A 144 4.07 12.88 7.32
CA LEU A 144 2.71 12.69 6.83
C LEU A 144 1.72 13.27 7.83
N ARG A 145 0.68 13.97 7.36
CA ARG A 145 -0.47 14.29 8.19
C ARG A 145 -1.56 13.26 7.97
N CYS A 146 -1.88 12.53 9.02
CA CYS A 146 -2.87 11.47 9.02
C CYS A 146 -4.05 11.89 9.89
N CYS A 147 -5.27 11.79 9.37
CA CYS A 147 -6.47 12.18 10.09
C CYS A 147 -7.57 11.14 9.95
N GLU A 148 -8.41 11.03 10.97
CA GLU A 148 -9.72 10.38 10.84
C GLU A 148 -10.59 11.21 9.89
N VAL A 149 -11.20 10.56 8.91
CA VAL A 149 -12.13 11.18 7.95
C VAL A 149 -13.48 10.48 7.99
N ALA A 150 -14.50 11.11 7.40
CA ALA A 150 -15.85 10.53 7.36
C ALA A 150 -15.81 9.10 6.80
N GLY A 151 -16.43 8.17 7.53
CA GLY A 151 -16.54 6.76 7.16
C GLY A 151 -15.31 5.88 7.49
N THR A 152 -14.17 6.45 7.85
CA THR A 152 -13.07 5.65 8.41
C THR A 152 -13.49 5.01 9.74
N PRO A 153 -13.11 3.74 10.02
CA PRO A 153 -13.41 3.11 11.31
C PRO A 153 -12.74 3.88 12.45
N SER A 154 -13.52 4.67 13.19
CA SER A 154 -13.02 5.47 14.31
C SER A 154 -12.65 4.57 15.50
N GLY A 155 -11.51 4.84 16.13
CA GLY A 155 -10.84 3.95 17.08
C GLY A 155 -11.60 3.58 18.35
N ALA A 156 -12.48 2.58 18.29
CA ALA A 156 -12.83 1.77 19.45
C ALA A 156 -11.72 0.73 19.74
N ILE A 157 -10.57 1.21 20.24
CA ILE A 157 -9.53 0.37 20.84
C ILE A 157 -9.21 0.92 22.24
N ALA A 158 -10.21 0.89 23.12
CA ALA A 158 -9.98 0.95 24.56
C ALA A 158 -10.57 -0.34 25.14
N SER A 159 -9.74 -1.14 25.81
CA SER A 159 -10.08 -2.36 26.56
C SER A 159 -10.38 -3.66 25.81
N ILE A 160 -9.84 -3.86 24.60
CA ILE A 160 -9.84 -5.18 23.99
C ILE A 160 -8.47 -5.85 24.29
N PRO A 161 -8.43 -7.06 24.88
CA PRO A 161 -7.18 -7.77 25.09
C PRO A 161 -6.44 -7.91 23.75
N VAL A 162 -5.11 -7.85 23.81
CA VAL A 162 -4.17 -7.89 22.67
C VAL A 162 -4.41 -9.06 21.70
N SER A 163 -5.24 -10.04 22.09
CA SER A 163 -5.71 -11.17 21.28
C SER A 163 -6.83 -10.87 20.27
N ILE A 164 -7.44 -9.67 20.23
CA ILE A 164 -8.57 -9.36 19.30
C ILE A 164 -8.26 -8.13 18.40
N LEU A 165 -7.04 -7.60 18.44
CA LEU A 165 -6.60 -6.60 17.47
C LEU A 165 -6.15 -7.26 16.17
N ARG A 166 -7.03 -7.43 15.15
CA ARG A 166 -6.74 -7.34 13.69
C ARG A 166 -8.07 -7.21 12.93
N PRO A 167 -8.25 -6.17 12.10
CA PRO A 167 -7.84 -6.22 10.69
C PRO A 167 -7.24 -4.87 10.23
N TRP A 168 -6.66 -4.80 9.03
CA TRP A 168 -6.06 -3.59 8.43
C TRP A 168 -4.63 -3.26 8.86
N GLU A 169 -3.76 -4.26 8.80
CA GLU A 169 -2.35 -4.02 8.48
C GLU A 169 -2.15 -4.62 7.08
N GLN A 170 -2.39 -3.83 6.02
CA GLN A 170 -1.92 -4.21 4.68
C GLN A 170 -0.41 -3.95 4.69
N VAL A 171 0.36 -4.99 4.97
CA VAL A 171 1.81 -4.92 4.79
C VAL A 171 2.08 -5.32 3.35
N PHE A 172 2.53 -4.38 2.53
CA PHE A 172 3.05 -4.70 1.22
C PHE A 172 4.39 -5.40 1.41
N SER A 173 4.51 -6.64 0.95
CA SER A 173 5.80 -7.30 0.85
C SER A 173 6.43 -6.91 -0.47
N ASP A 174 7.53 -6.17 -0.40
CA ASP A 174 8.34 -5.80 -1.54
C ASP A 174 9.16 -7.00 -2.03
N TRP A 175 9.01 -7.33 -3.30
CA TRP A 175 9.73 -8.40 -3.98
C TRP A 175 10.61 -7.88 -5.13
N GLU A 176 10.94 -6.57 -5.16
CA GLU A 176 11.63 -5.84 -6.24
C GLU A 176 12.81 -6.61 -6.83
N ILE A 177 13.67 -7.15 -5.96
CA ILE A 177 14.83 -7.99 -6.35
C ILE A 177 14.60 -9.46 -5.96
N GLY A 178 13.79 -9.69 -4.92
CA GLY A 178 13.59 -11.00 -4.33
C GLY A 178 12.98 -12.02 -5.31
N PHE A 179 12.01 -11.58 -6.13
CA PHE A 179 11.35 -12.45 -7.10
C PHE A 179 12.00 -12.45 -8.49
N ASP A 180 13.05 -11.64 -8.68
CA ASP A 180 13.88 -11.67 -9.90
C ASP A 180 14.87 -12.84 -9.90
N SER A 181 15.08 -13.46 -8.74
CA SER A 181 15.94 -14.63 -8.56
C SER A 181 15.13 -15.86 -8.13
N ARG A 182 15.72 -17.04 -8.28
CA ARG A 182 15.15 -18.27 -7.75
C ARG A 182 15.06 -18.21 -6.24
N GLY A 183 13.90 -18.55 -5.71
CA GLY A 183 13.71 -18.52 -4.27
C GLY A 183 12.26 -18.43 -3.84
N TRP A 184 12.11 -18.40 -2.52
CA TRP A 184 10.84 -18.16 -1.85
C TRP A 184 10.61 -16.67 -1.70
N GLN A 185 9.41 -16.23 -2.07
CA GLN A 185 8.89 -14.92 -1.72
C GLN A 185 7.53 -15.08 -1.06
N GLY A 186 7.23 -14.26 -0.06
CA GLY A 186 6.05 -14.42 0.77
C GLY A 186 5.80 -13.21 1.65
N CYS A 187 4.82 -13.33 2.53
CA CYS A 187 4.41 -12.25 3.43
C CYS A 187 5.31 -12.07 4.67
N GLY A 188 6.39 -12.86 4.79
CA GLY A 188 7.50 -12.67 5.71
C GLY A 188 7.15 -12.88 7.20
N LYS A 189 5.88 -13.15 7.52
CA LYS A 189 5.38 -13.48 8.85
C LYS A 189 4.33 -14.58 8.77
N ILE A 190 4.43 -15.55 9.68
CA ILE A 190 3.36 -16.50 9.94
C ILE A 190 2.07 -15.73 10.25
N ASN A 191 0.90 -16.23 9.80
CA ASN A 191 -0.41 -15.57 9.90
C ASN A 191 -0.74 -14.45 8.89
N ARG A 192 -0.03 -14.37 7.77
CA ARG A 192 -0.39 -13.44 6.68
C ARG A 192 -0.52 -14.19 5.36
N GLY A 193 -1.60 -13.91 4.64
CA GLY A 193 -1.83 -14.46 3.31
C GLY A 193 -1.63 -13.40 2.23
N ILE A 194 -1.20 -13.85 1.05
CA ILE A 194 -1.16 -13.05 -0.17
C ILE A 194 -2.60 -12.69 -0.54
N ALA A 195 -2.90 -11.39 -0.65
CA ALA A 195 -4.23 -10.89 -1.00
C ALA A 195 -4.33 -10.36 -2.44
N GLY A 196 -3.19 -10.25 -3.13
CA GLY A 196 -3.07 -9.77 -4.50
C GLY A 196 -1.63 -9.87 -4.98
N ILE A 197 -1.41 -9.57 -6.25
CA ILE A 197 -0.08 -9.56 -6.88
C ILE A 197 0.06 -8.24 -7.63
N TYR A 198 1.17 -7.52 -7.39
CA TYR A 198 1.51 -6.29 -8.08
C TYR A 198 2.56 -6.56 -9.16
N VAL A 199 2.25 -6.17 -10.38
CA VAL A 199 3.16 -6.18 -11.54
C VAL A 199 3.43 -4.75 -11.98
N ASN A 200 4.68 -4.40 -12.23
CA ASN A 200 5.07 -3.03 -12.59
C ASN A 200 5.14 -2.78 -14.11
N GLN A 201 4.92 -3.81 -14.93
CA GLN A 201 4.98 -3.70 -16.39
C GLN A 201 3.93 -4.60 -17.05
N ALA A 202 3.43 -4.17 -18.21
CA ALA A 202 2.48 -4.93 -19.03
C ALA A 202 3.19 -5.98 -19.91
N THR A 203 4.03 -6.82 -19.32
CA THR A 203 4.65 -7.97 -20.00
C THR A 203 4.29 -9.27 -19.27
N SER A 204 4.64 -10.42 -19.85
CA SER A 204 4.21 -11.75 -19.37
C SER A 204 5.21 -12.45 -18.43
N GLY A 205 6.33 -11.80 -18.09
CA GLY A 205 7.39 -12.40 -17.28
C GLY A 205 7.15 -12.26 -15.77
N LEU A 206 7.50 -13.30 -14.99
CA LEU A 206 7.47 -13.28 -13.53
C LEU A 206 8.41 -12.24 -12.93
N SER A 207 9.48 -11.88 -13.64
CA SER A 207 10.38 -10.76 -13.35
C SER A 207 9.70 -9.39 -13.35
N THR A 208 8.41 -9.29 -13.64
CA THR A 208 7.63 -8.05 -13.46
C THR A 208 6.86 -8.01 -12.15
N VAL A 209 6.78 -9.13 -11.43
CA VAL A 209 6.13 -9.19 -10.11
C VAL A 209 7.02 -8.48 -9.11
N ARG A 210 6.48 -7.44 -8.47
CA ARG A 210 7.23 -6.55 -7.58
C ARG A 210 6.76 -6.58 -6.14
N GLY A 211 5.64 -7.22 -5.87
CA GLY A 211 5.24 -7.46 -4.49
C GLY A 211 3.80 -7.92 -4.37
N VAL A 212 3.40 -8.07 -3.11
CA VAL A 212 2.07 -8.54 -2.76
C VAL A 212 1.53 -7.76 -1.57
N PRO A 213 0.27 -7.30 -1.58
CA PRO A 213 -0.41 -6.92 -0.36
C PRO A 213 -0.62 -8.17 0.51
N CYS A 214 -0.14 -8.13 1.75
CA CYS A 214 -0.33 -9.17 2.72
C CYS A 214 -1.46 -8.84 3.67
N ARG A 215 -2.38 -9.79 3.84
CA ARG A 215 -3.50 -9.66 4.77
C ARG A 215 -3.29 -10.56 5.97
N ALA A 216 -3.31 -9.97 7.15
CA ALA A 216 -3.38 -10.74 8.37
C ALA A 216 -4.71 -11.51 8.43
N LEU A 217 -4.60 -12.78 8.78
CA LEU A 217 -5.76 -13.62 9.02
C LEU A 217 -5.95 -13.65 10.53
N ASN A 218 -7.19 -13.53 11.01
CA ASN A 218 -7.47 -13.37 12.44
C ASN A 218 -7.33 -14.72 13.19
N ALA A 219 -6.22 -15.43 12.97
CA ALA A 219 -5.88 -16.66 13.65
C ALA A 219 -4.83 -16.37 14.75
N ASP A 220 -4.91 -17.12 15.85
CA ASP A 220 -3.86 -17.15 16.86
C ASP A 220 -2.58 -17.72 16.24
N GLU A 221 -1.49 -16.95 16.26
CA GLU A 221 -0.19 -17.31 15.67
C GLU A 221 0.34 -18.64 16.23
N SER A 222 -0.04 -19.02 17.45
CA SER A 222 0.38 -20.26 18.10
C SER A 222 -0.27 -21.54 17.53
N GLY A 223 -1.32 -21.40 16.71
CA GLY A 223 -2.09 -22.51 16.12
C GLY A 223 -1.88 -22.73 14.62
N ILE A 224 -0.98 -21.98 13.97
CA ILE A 224 -0.81 -21.99 12.52
C ILE A 224 0.27 -23.00 12.10
N LEU A 225 -0.08 -23.85 11.15
CA LEU A 225 0.84 -24.78 10.50
C LEU A 225 0.95 -24.44 9.03
N CYS A 226 2.19 -24.45 8.52
CA CYS A 226 2.49 -24.22 7.12
C CYS A 226 3.08 -25.49 6.51
N GLN A 227 2.71 -25.74 5.26
CA GLN A 227 3.26 -26.83 4.46
C GLN A 227 3.59 -26.34 3.06
N THR A 228 4.70 -26.84 2.53
CA THR A 228 5.07 -26.63 1.13
C THR A 228 4.27 -27.59 0.26
N LEU A 229 3.49 -27.05 -0.66
CA LEU A 229 2.83 -27.78 -1.71
C LEU A 229 3.66 -27.68 -2.98
N ASP A 230 4.04 -28.84 -3.55
CA ASP A 230 4.65 -28.91 -4.87
C ASP A 230 3.53 -28.80 -5.93
N ILE A 231 3.64 -27.80 -6.80
CA ILE A 231 2.68 -27.52 -7.87
C ILE A 231 3.30 -27.63 -9.26
N SER A 232 4.59 -27.97 -9.37
CA SER A 232 5.38 -28.08 -10.60
C SER A 232 4.60 -28.71 -11.76
N LEU A 233 4.13 -29.94 -11.55
CA LEU A 233 3.39 -30.70 -12.55
C LEU A 233 1.98 -30.16 -12.80
N SER A 234 1.33 -29.61 -11.77
CA SER A 234 -0.07 -29.17 -11.85
C SER A 234 -0.23 -27.80 -12.49
N PHE A 235 0.81 -26.97 -12.44
CA PHE A 235 0.79 -25.59 -12.91
C PHE A 235 1.52 -25.38 -14.25
N ASP A 236 2.16 -26.43 -14.78
CA ASP A 236 2.66 -26.54 -16.16
C ASP A 236 1.53 -26.76 -17.19
N THR A 237 0.30 -26.99 -16.74
CA THR A 237 -0.87 -27.21 -17.60
C THR A 237 -2.00 -26.26 -17.25
N GLU A 238 -2.94 -26.06 -18.18
CA GLU A 238 -4.12 -25.22 -17.94
C GLU A 238 -4.93 -25.76 -16.75
N GLY A 239 -5.08 -24.94 -15.71
CA GLY A 239 -5.80 -25.34 -14.50
C GLY A 239 -5.49 -24.45 -13.30
N TRP A 240 -5.93 -24.91 -12.13
CA TRP A 240 -5.73 -24.22 -10.85
C TRP A 240 -4.75 -24.99 -9.96
N ALA A 241 -3.73 -24.30 -9.45
CA ALA A 241 -2.93 -24.78 -8.33
C ALA A 241 -3.52 -24.23 -7.03
N ASN A 242 -4.10 -25.10 -6.20
CA ASN A 242 -4.81 -24.69 -4.99
C ASN A 242 -4.09 -25.20 -3.74
N CYS A 243 -3.94 -24.32 -2.75
CA CYS A 243 -3.66 -24.77 -1.40
C CYS A 243 -4.84 -25.63 -0.87
N PRO A 244 -4.59 -26.58 0.05
CA PRO A 244 -5.65 -27.39 0.63
C PRO A 244 -6.76 -26.56 1.26
N GLN A 245 -7.97 -27.13 1.33
CA GLN A 245 -9.11 -26.45 1.93
C GLN A 245 -8.78 -25.96 3.34
N GLY A 246 -9.24 -24.76 3.69
CA GLY A 246 -8.97 -24.16 5.00
C GLY A 246 -7.58 -23.54 5.17
N THR A 247 -6.75 -23.59 4.12
CA THR A 247 -5.41 -22.96 4.11
C THR A 247 -5.35 -21.80 3.11
N TYR A 248 -4.32 -20.97 3.24
CA TYR A 248 -4.08 -19.80 2.40
C TYR A 248 -2.64 -19.77 1.89
N VAL A 249 -2.40 -19.12 0.75
CA VAL A 249 -1.06 -18.91 0.21
C VAL A 249 -0.36 -17.83 1.04
N GLU A 250 0.71 -18.18 1.73
CA GLU A 250 1.60 -17.24 2.44
C GLU A 250 2.78 -16.82 1.56
N GLY A 251 3.22 -17.71 0.67
CA GLY A 251 4.35 -17.50 -0.20
C GLY A 251 4.36 -18.41 -1.42
N MET A 252 5.20 -18.07 -2.39
CA MET A 252 5.37 -18.74 -3.66
C MET A 252 6.87 -18.95 -3.93
N TYR A 253 7.22 -20.07 -4.55
CA TYR A 253 8.57 -20.37 -4.97
C TYR A 253 8.71 -20.25 -6.48
N ARG A 254 9.67 -19.42 -6.91
CA ARG A 254 10.06 -19.29 -8.32
C ARG A 254 11.32 -20.10 -8.61
N ALA A 255 11.32 -20.88 -9.70
CA ALA A 255 12.49 -21.59 -10.24
C ALA A 255 13.39 -20.67 -11.09
N ASP A 256 14.46 -21.22 -11.67
CA ASP A 256 15.42 -20.48 -12.51
C ASP A 256 14.86 -20.22 -13.94
N CYS A 257 13.69 -19.58 -14.06
CA CYS A 257 13.09 -19.13 -15.34
C CYS A 257 12.04 -18.03 -15.12
N ASP A 258 11.50 -17.44 -16.20
CA ASP A 258 10.72 -16.20 -16.14
C ASP A 258 9.25 -16.31 -16.52
N GLU A 259 8.78 -17.50 -16.83
CA GLU A 259 7.40 -17.75 -17.24
C GLU A 259 6.52 -18.12 -16.04
N ILE A 260 5.19 -17.98 -16.16
CA ILE A 260 4.26 -18.24 -15.04
C ILE A 260 4.37 -19.68 -14.49
N PHE A 261 4.67 -20.65 -15.34
CA PHE A 261 4.82 -22.05 -14.95
C PHE A 261 6.08 -22.29 -14.09
N CYS A 262 7.02 -21.35 -14.05
CA CYS A 262 8.18 -21.38 -13.16
C CYS A 262 7.82 -21.20 -11.68
N LEU A 263 6.54 -21.03 -11.37
CA LEU A 263 5.99 -21.12 -10.02
C LEU A 263 5.81 -22.59 -9.64
N GLU A 264 6.80 -23.14 -8.96
CA GLU A 264 6.87 -24.59 -8.71
C GLU A 264 6.25 -25.01 -7.37
N ARG A 265 6.18 -24.08 -6.39
CA ARG A 265 5.71 -24.42 -5.04
C ARG A 265 4.92 -23.29 -4.40
N LEU A 266 3.96 -23.65 -3.57
CA LEU A 266 3.23 -22.75 -2.69
C LEU A 266 3.56 -23.07 -1.23
N ASN A 267 3.71 -22.04 -0.41
CA ASN A 267 3.71 -22.19 1.03
C ASN A 267 2.27 -21.96 1.53
N CYS A 268 1.60 -23.04 1.91
CA CYS A 268 0.21 -23.04 2.33
C CYS A 268 0.13 -23.10 3.85
N CYS A 269 -0.50 -22.10 4.47
CA CYS A 269 -0.63 -22.02 5.93
C CYS A 269 -2.10 -22.08 6.35
N GLY A 270 -2.39 -22.61 7.53
CA GLY A 270 -3.75 -22.67 8.08
C GLY A 270 -3.75 -23.04 9.56
N SER A 271 -4.91 -22.93 10.20
CA SER A 271 -5.08 -23.36 11.59
C SER A 271 -5.10 -24.89 11.69
N ARG A 272 -4.64 -25.41 12.84
CA ARG A 272 -4.68 -26.84 13.13
C ARG A 272 -6.14 -27.34 13.17
N GLY A 273 -6.55 -28.06 12.12
CA GLY A 273 -7.88 -28.70 12.02
C GLY A 273 -8.87 -28.06 11.02
N ALA A 274 -8.40 -27.23 10.10
CA ALA A 274 -9.18 -26.72 8.97
C ALA A 274 -9.29 -27.75 7.82
#